data_AF-A0A2G2ZXR7-F1
#
_entry.id   AF-A0A2G2ZXR7-F1
#
_cell.length_a   1.000
_cell.length_b   1.000
_cell.length_c   1.000
_cell.angle_alpha   90.00
_cell.angle_beta   90.00
_cell.angle_gamma   90.00
#
_symmetry.space_group_name_H-M   'P 1'
#
loop_
_entity.id
_entity.type
_entity.pdbx_description
1 polymer ?
#
loop_
_entity_poly.entity_id
_entity_poly.type
_entity_poly.pdbx_seq_one_letter_code
_entity_poly.pdbx_strand_id
1 'polypeptide(L)'
;MAESKNEMDDLFAILSEYNIVRNPREWWMDSDATRHICANKELFAAFAPAQGEEKIYMTNSATAKIEGTGKVCLKMTSGKVLT
;
A
#
# COMPACT_ATOMS: atom_id res chain seq x y z
N MET A 1 25.86 -4.10 15.13
CA MET A 1 24.70 -3.44 14.49
C MET A 1 24.73 -3.75 13.00
N ALA A 2 24.21 -4.91 12.59
CA ALA A 2 24.11 -5.31 11.18
C ALA A 2 22.81 -6.07 10.87
N GLU A 3 21.98 -6.34 11.90
CA GLU A 3 20.77 -7.16 11.77
C GLU A 3 19.57 -6.38 11.22
N SER A 4 19.55 -5.05 11.36
CA SER A 4 18.41 -4.22 10.91
C SER A 4 18.30 -4.03 9.40
N LYS A 5 19.39 -4.25 8.64
CA LYS A 5 19.40 -4.07 7.19
C LYS A 5 18.80 -5.28 6.46
N ASN A 6 19.06 -6.49 6.96
CA ASN A 6 18.53 -7.73 6.39
C ASN A 6 17.01 -7.84 6.53
N GLU A 7 16.43 -7.43 7.67
CA GLU A 7 14.99 -7.54 7.88
C GLU A 7 14.18 -6.61 6.96
N MET A 8 14.69 -5.41 6.67
CA MET A 8 14.07 -4.47 5.73
C MET A 8 14.12 -5.01 4.30
N ASP A 9 15.26 -5.56 3.90
CA ASP A 9 15.47 -6.15 2.57
C ASP A 9 14.62 -7.42 2.39
N ASP A 10 14.49 -8.25 3.43
CA ASP A 10 13.59 -9.42 3.43
C ASP A 10 12.11 -9.02 3.39
N LEU A 11 11.71 -7.99 4.14
CA LEU A 11 10.36 -7.42 4.05
C LEU A 11 10.07 -6.93 2.63
N PHE A 12 11.03 -6.24 2.00
CA PHE A 12 10.90 -5.74 0.64
C PHE A 12 10.81 -6.88 -0.38
N ALA A 13 11.62 -7.94 -0.22
CA ALA A 13 11.57 -9.13 -1.04
C ALA A 13 10.21 -9.84 -0.92
N ILE A 14 9.73 -10.07 0.30
CA ILE A 14 8.43 -10.71 0.57
C ILE A 14 7.27 -9.87 0.03
N LEU A 15 7.32 -8.53 0.19
CA LEU A 15 6.28 -7.63 -0.32
C LEU A 15 6.30 -7.55 -1.85
N SER A 16 7.45 -7.70 -2.49
CA SER A 16 7.56 -7.75 -3.95
C SER A 16 7.03 -9.06 -4.54
N GLU A 17 7.36 -10.21 -3.94
CA GLU A 17 6.92 -11.52 -4.41
C GLU A 17 5.42 -11.73 -4.25
N TYR A 18 4.83 -11.39 -3.10
CA TYR A 18 3.38 -11.54 -2.87
C TYR A 18 2.56 -10.81 -3.93
N ASN A 19 3.09 -9.68 -4.35
CA ASN A 19 2.40 -8.67 -5.11
C ASN A 19 2.54 -9.01 -6.61
N ILE A 20 3.71 -9.52 -7.06
CA ILE A 20 3.94 -10.09 -8.41
C ILE A 20 3.01 -11.27 -8.67
N VAL A 21 2.76 -12.11 -7.66
CA VAL A 21 1.98 -13.34 -7.80
C VAL A 21 0.47 -13.10 -7.91
N ARG A 22 -0.05 -11.94 -7.47
CA ARG A 22 -1.51 -11.72 -7.37
C ARG A 22 -2.14 -10.75 -8.36
N ASN A 23 -1.47 -9.68 -8.82
CA ASN A 23 -2.09 -8.78 -9.82
C ASN A 23 -1.08 -7.80 -10.47
N PRO A 24 -0.36 -8.17 -11.53
CA PRO A 24 0.76 -7.37 -12.07
C PRO A 24 0.36 -6.03 -12.74
N ARG A 25 -0.93 -5.65 -12.78
CA ARG A 25 -1.41 -4.48 -13.55
C ARG A 25 -1.88 -3.29 -12.71
N GLU A 26 -2.03 -3.41 -11.39
CA GLU A 26 -2.76 -2.38 -10.61
C GLU A 26 -2.00 -1.80 -9.41
N TRP A 27 -0.79 -2.27 -9.09
CA TRP A 27 -0.02 -1.75 -7.97
C TRP A 27 1.44 -1.54 -8.34
N TRP A 28 2.03 -0.51 -7.75
CA TRP A 28 3.42 -0.11 -7.89
C TRP A 28 3.99 0.01 -6.47
N MET A 29 5.16 -0.60 -6.23
CA MET A 29 5.91 -0.30 -5.01
C MET A 29 6.76 0.94 -5.28
N ASP A 30 6.56 1.95 -4.44
CA ASP A 30 7.34 3.18 -4.45
C ASP A 30 7.97 3.36 -3.09
N SER A 31 9.29 3.32 -3.05
CA SER A 31 10.08 3.51 -1.84
C SER A 31 9.96 4.92 -1.27
N ASP A 32 9.65 5.90 -2.12
CA ASP A 32 9.51 7.29 -1.72
C ASP A 32 8.06 7.63 -1.31
N ALA A 33 7.11 6.71 -1.54
CA ALA A 33 5.73 6.89 -1.11
C ALA A 33 5.56 6.65 0.39
N THR A 34 5.19 7.70 1.12
CA THR A 34 4.86 7.62 2.55
C THR A 34 3.44 7.12 2.81
N ARG A 35 2.59 7.06 1.77
CA ARG A 35 1.19 6.65 1.86
C ARG A 35 0.85 5.73 0.70
N HIS A 36 0.14 4.64 1.00
CA HIS A 36 -0.46 3.80 -0.01
C HIS A 36 -1.71 4.48 -0.59
N ILE A 37 -1.82 4.50 -1.92
CA ILE A 37 -2.98 5.03 -2.64
C ILE A 37 -3.57 3.90 -3.48
N CYS A 38 -4.88 3.71 -3.40
CA CYS A 38 -5.61 2.69 -4.15
C CYS A 38 -6.87 3.31 -4.77
N ALA A 39 -7.08 3.06 -6.07
CA ALA A 39 -8.26 3.54 -6.79
C ALA A 39 -9.51 2.66 -6.54
N ASN A 40 -9.33 1.44 -6.02
CA ASN A 40 -10.43 0.50 -5.78
C ASN A 40 -10.70 0.36 -4.27
N LYS A 41 -11.76 1.03 -3.79
CA LYS A 41 -12.19 0.97 -2.39
C LYS A 41 -12.66 -0.43 -1.93
N GLU A 42 -13.04 -1.31 -2.85
CA GLU A 42 -13.51 -2.68 -2.53
C GLU A 42 -12.38 -3.60 -2.05
N LEU A 43 -11.12 -3.20 -2.28
CA LEU A 43 -9.94 -3.95 -1.82
C LEU A 43 -9.64 -3.74 -0.33
N PHE A 44 -10.30 -2.78 0.33
CA PHE A 44 -10.09 -2.50 1.74
C PHE A 44 -10.98 -3.39 2.61
N ALA A 45 -10.41 -3.92 3.70
CA ALA A 45 -11.14 -4.72 4.69
C ALA A 45 -12.12 -3.86 5.52
N ALA A 46 -11.79 -2.58 5.69
CA ALA A 46 -12.67 -1.58 6.27
C ALA A 46 -12.42 -0.24 5.57
N PHE A 47 -13.46 0.57 5.39
CA PHE A 47 -13.37 1.86 4.72
C PHE A 47 -14.18 2.90 5.47
N ALA A 48 -13.56 4.04 5.75
CA ALA A 48 -14.16 5.23 6.34
C ALA A 48 -14.22 6.34 5.27
N PRO A 49 -15.41 6.76 4.84
CA PRO A 49 -15.56 7.86 3.89
C PRO A 49 -14.93 9.15 4.41
N ALA A 50 -14.32 9.93 3.52
CA ALA A 50 -13.83 11.26 3.88
C ALA A 50 -15.02 12.19 4.18
N GLN A 51 -14.91 13.03 5.22
CA GLN A 51 -15.97 13.98 5.59
C GLN A 51 -15.90 15.32 4.86
N GLY A 52 -14.85 15.55 4.06
CA GLY A 52 -14.64 16.80 3.34
C GLY A 52 -13.96 16.60 1.99
N GLU A 53 -13.61 17.71 1.34
CA GLU A 53 -12.90 17.70 0.05
C GLU A 53 -11.39 17.56 0.21
N GLU A 54 -10.96 16.48 0.86
CA GLU A 54 -9.53 16.15 0.90
C GLU A 54 -9.04 15.80 -0.51
N LYS A 55 -7.86 16.33 -0.89
CA LYS A 55 -7.22 16.10 -2.18
C LYS A 55 -5.75 15.76 -1.97
N ILE A 56 -5.25 14.83 -2.76
CA ILE A 56 -3.82 14.54 -2.86
C ILE A 56 -3.24 15.26 -4.07
N TYR A 57 -2.03 15.78 -3.91
CA TYR A 57 -1.20 16.26 -5.01
C TYR A 57 -0.20 15.16 -5.36
N MET A 58 -0.16 14.78 -6.64
CA MET A 58 0.70 13.72 -7.14
C MET A 58 1.98 14.32 -7.74
N THR A 59 3.03 13.51 -7.83
CA THR A 59 4.34 13.91 -8.38
C THR A 59 4.26 14.36 -9.85
N ASN A 60 3.25 13.90 -10.60
CA ASN A 60 2.98 14.34 -11.97
C ASN A 60 2.16 15.64 -12.07
N SER A 61 2.10 16.42 -10.99
CA SER A 61 1.30 17.65 -10.88
C SER A 61 -0.22 17.47 -10.96
N ALA A 62 -0.71 16.23 -11.03
CA ALA A 62 -2.13 15.95 -10.98
C ALA A 62 -2.66 16.09 -9.54
N THR A 63 -3.97 16.29 -9.44
CA THR A 63 -4.69 16.21 -8.16
C THR A 63 -5.76 15.14 -8.25
N ALA A 64 -5.98 14.43 -7.15
CA ALA A 64 -7.07 13.48 -7.02
C ALA A 64 -7.81 13.71 -5.70
N LYS A 65 -9.13 13.54 -5.72
CA LYS A 65 -9.96 13.60 -4.52
C LYS A 65 -9.76 12.31 -3.71
N ILE A 66 -9.66 12.46 -2.39
CA ILE A 66 -9.67 11.33 -1.47
C ILE A 66 -11.12 11.00 -1.16
N GLU A 67 -11.57 9.81 -1.54
CA GLU A 67 -12.92 9.31 -1.22
C GLU A 67 -13.02 8.81 0.23
N GLY A 68 -11.90 8.42 0.82
CA GLY A 68 -11.82 7.96 2.20
C GLY A 68 -10.52 7.25 2.51
N THR A 69 -10.43 6.74 3.73
CA THR A 69 -9.29 5.93 4.19
C THR A 69 -9.78 4.54 4.54
N GLY A 70 -8.94 3.54 4.32
CA GLY A 70 -9.30 2.17 4.65
C GLY A 70 -8.15 1.38 5.25
N LYS A 71 -8.49 0.25 5.88
CA LYS A 71 -7.54 -0.74 6.35
C LYS A 71 -7.33 -1.82 5.29
N VAL A 72 -6.07 -2.16 5.07
CA VAL A 72 -5.66 -3.27 4.19
C VAL A 72 -5.07 -4.36 5.08
N CYS A 73 -5.48 -5.61 4.85
CA CYS A 73 -4.88 -6.77 5.50
C CYS A 73 -3.92 -7.44 4.52
N LEU A 74 -2.61 -7.37 4.80
CA LEU A 74 -1.58 -8.02 4.00
C LEU A 74 -1.28 -9.40 4.59
N LYS A 75 -1.64 -10.45 3.86
CA LYS A 75 -1.34 -11.83 4.24
C LYS A 75 0.01 -12.22 3.64
N MET A 76 0.99 -12.48 4.50
CA MET A 76 2.32 -12.91 4.09
C MET A 76 2.35 -14.43 3.89
N THR A 77 3.30 -14.91 3.07
CA THR A 77 3.57 -16.34 2.88
C THR A 77 4.04 -17.03 4.17
N SER A 78 4.60 -16.27 5.11
CA SER A 78 4.91 -16.74 6.47
C SER A 78 3.68 -17.02 7.35
N GLY A 79 2.46 -16.79 6.84
CA GLY A 79 1.21 -16.92 7.58
C GLY A 79 0.87 -15.74 8.48
N LYS A 80 1.79 -14.77 8.62
CA LYS A 80 1.53 -13.52 9.36
C LYS A 80 0.59 -12.61 8.59
N VAL A 81 -0.24 -11.87 9.32
CA VAL A 81 -1.13 -10.83 8.77
C VAL A 81 -0.69 -9.48 9.31
N LEU A 82 -0.41 -8.53 8.42
CA LEU A 82 -0.18 -7.13 8.74
C LEU A 82 -1.47 -6.33 8.47
N THR A 83 -1.81 -5.41 9.36
CA THR A 83 -3.05 -4.60 9.34
C THR A 83 -2.76 -3.14 9.62
#